data_AF-A0A7Z0M6A4-F1
#
_entry.id   AF-A0A7Z0M6A4-F1
#
_cell.length_a   1.000
_cell.length_b   1.000
_cell.length_c   1.000
_cell.angle_alpha   90.00
_cell.angle_beta   90.00
_cell.angle_gamma   90.00
#
_symmetry.space_group_name_H-M   'P 1'
#
loop_
_entity.id
_entity.type
_entity.pdbx_description
1 polymer ?
#
loop_
_entity_poly.entity_id
_entity_poly.type
_entity_poly.pdbx_seq_one_letter_code
_entity_poly.pdbx_strand_id
1 'polypeptide(L)' 'MQNNYTTKGKHLTINDRRYIERWNKEGKSNREIARLLGRAPQTINNEIKRGQVVQQV' A
#
# COMPACT_ATOMS: atom_id res chain seq x y z
N MET A 1 1.54 -21.40 -6.06
CA MET A 1 0.84 -20.21 -5.55
C MET A 1 1.88 -19.34 -4.84
N GLN A 2 2.00 -18.05 -5.17
CA GLN A 2 3.03 -17.18 -4.57
C GLN A 2 2.62 -16.81 -3.14
N ASN A 3 3.24 -17.48 -2.17
CA ASN A 3 2.99 -17.23 -0.75
C ASN A 3 3.72 -15.96 -0.32
N ASN A 4 3.04 -14.82 -0.49
CA ASN A 4 3.46 -13.54 0.08
C ASN A 4 3.18 -13.59 1.60
N TYR A 5 4.07 -14.22 2.35
CA TYR A 5 4.02 -14.22 3.82
C TYR A 5 4.41 -12.84 4.35
N THR A 6 3.48 -11.88 4.22
CA THR A 6 3.52 -10.68 5.06
C THR A 6 3.14 -11.12 6.45
N THR A 7 3.94 -10.79 7.46
CA THR A 7 3.61 -11.06 8.87
C THR A 7 2.24 -10.46 9.17
N LYS A 8 1.24 -11.34 9.28
CA LYS A 8 -0.15 -10.96 9.53
C LYS A 8 -0.18 -10.11 10.79
N GLY A 9 -0.75 -8.91 10.74
CA GLY A 9 -0.98 -8.06 11.94
C GLY A 9 -0.15 -6.78 12.07
N LYS A 10 0.85 -6.50 11.21
CA LYS A 10 1.51 -5.18 11.23
C LYS A 10 0.79 -4.17 10.35
N HIS A 11 0.24 -3.13 10.97
CA HIS A 11 -0.31 -1.95 10.28
C HIS A 11 0.76 -1.23 9.45
N LEU A 12 0.34 -0.50 8.42
CA LEU A 12 1.20 0.44 7.68
C LEU A 12 1.61 1.58 8.62
N THR A 13 2.92 1.87 8.66
CA THR A 13 3.43 3.06 9.35
C THR A 13 3.10 4.31 8.54
N ILE A 14 3.21 5.49 9.16
CA ILE A 14 3.03 6.75 8.43
C ILE A 14 4.05 6.93 7.29
N ASN A 15 5.26 6.39 7.45
CA ASN A 15 6.28 6.41 6.41
C ASN A 15 5.88 5.51 5.23
N ASP A 16 5.37 4.30 5.51
CA ASP A 16 4.88 3.41 4.45
C ASP A 16 3.78 4.09 3.63
N ARG A 17 2.85 4.79 4.28
CA ARG A 17 1.79 5.56 3.61
C ARG A 17 2.35 6.65 2.70
N ARG A 18 3.32 7.42 3.18
CA ARG A 18 4.01 8.45 2.37
C ARG A 18 4.71 7.85 1.15
N TYR A 19 5.34 6.68 1.30
CA TYR A 19 5.95 5.98 0.16
C TYR A 19 4.91 5.50 -0.86
N ILE A 20 3.78 4.96 -0.39
CA ILE A 20 2.67 4.55 -1.26
C ILE A 20 2.14 5.73 -2.06
N GLU A 21 1.85 6.86 -1.41
CA GLU A 21 1.37 8.07 -2.09
C GLU A 21 2.36 8.60 -3.12
N ARG A 22 3.64 8.68 -2.75
CA ARG A 22 4.71 9.16 -3.64
C ARG A 22 4.84 8.26 -4.86
N TRP A 23 4.98 6.95 -4.68
CA TRP A 23 5.17 6.02 -5.79
C TRP A 23 3.92 5.87 -6.66
N ASN A 24 2.73 6.00 -6.08
CA ASN A 24 1.50 6.07 -6.86
C ASN A 24 1.45 7.33 -7.75
N LYS A 25 1.90 8.48 -7.25
CA LYS A 25 2.05 9.71 -8.06
C LYS A 25 3.14 9.60 -9.13
N GLU A 26 4.21 8.84 -8.86
CA GLU A 26 5.26 8.52 -9.84
C GLU A 26 4.80 7.50 -10.92
N GLY A 27 3.57 6.98 -10.82
CA GLY A 27 2.99 6.05 -11.81
C GLY A 27 3.41 4.59 -11.63
N LYS A 28 4.00 4.22 -10.48
CA LYS A 28 4.36 2.82 -10.19
C LYS A 28 3.12 1.96 -10.00
N SER A 29 3.20 0.69 -10.40
CA SER A 29 2.09 -0.23 -10.19
C SER A 29 1.95 -0.61 -8.71
N ASN A 30 0.71 -0.88 -8.28
CA ASN A 30 0.44 -1.33 -6.90
C ASN A 30 1.21 -2.60 -6.52
N ARG A 31 1.52 -3.46 -7.50
CA ARG A 31 2.31 -4.68 -7.30
C ARG A 31 3.78 -4.37 -7.06
N GLU A 32 4.36 -3.39 -7.76
CA GLU A 32 5.73 -2.96 -7.52
C GLU A 32 5.87 -2.31 -6.14
N ILE A 33 4.95 -1.43 -5.77
CA ILE A 33 4.91 -0.81 -4.44
C ILE A 33 4.82 -1.88 -3.35
N ALA A 34 3.98 -2.89 -3.57
CA ALA A 34 3.83 -4.02 -2.66
C ALA A 34 5.13 -4.82 -2.50
N ARG A 35 5.86 -5.07 -3.59
CA ARG A 35 7.18 -5.73 -3.54
C ARG A 35 8.20 -4.89 -2.78
N LEU A 36 8.23 -3.58 -3.01
CA LEU A 36 9.15 -2.66 -2.33
C LEU A 36 8.92 -2.59 -0.82
N LEU A 37 7.66 -2.62 -0.37
CA LEU A 37 7.31 -2.59 1.05
C LEU A 37 7.25 -3.98 1.70
N GLY A 38 7.44 -5.06 0.93
CA GLY A 38 7.21 -6.42 1.40
C GLY A 38 5.78 -6.64 1.89
N ARG A 39 4.79 -6.02 1.23
CA ARG A 39 3.36 -6.08 1.57
C ARG A 39 2.55 -6.78 0.49
N ALA A 40 1.31 -7.12 0.82
CA ALA A 40 0.38 -7.67 -0.16
C ALA A 40 -0.12 -6.55 -1.08
N PRO A 41 -0.26 -6.80 -2.40
CA PRO A 41 -0.84 -5.83 -3.33
C PRO A 41 -2.21 -5.32 -2.90
N GLN A 42 -3.00 -6.16 -2.21
CA GLN A 42 -4.30 -5.81 -1.67
C GLN A 42 -4.20 -4.71 -0.60
N THR A 43 -3.17 -4.73 0.25
CA THR A 43 -2.95 -3.71 1.28
C THR A 43 -2.69 -2.34 0.64
N ILE A 44 -1.88 -2.30 -0.42
CA ILE A 44 -1.59 -1.07 -1.16
C ILE A 44 -2.85 -0.52 -1.83
N ASN A 45 -3.64 -1.39 -2.49
CA ASN A 45 -4.90 -0.99 -3.11
C ASN A 45 -5.88 -0.39 -2.09
N ASN A 46 -6.02 -1.01 -0.92
CA ASN A 46 -6.88 -0.50 0.14
C ASN A 46 -6.40 0.85 0.68
N GLU A 47 -5.08 1.05 0.80
CA GLU A 47 -4.51 2.33 1.26
C GLU A 47 -4.75 3.45 0.24
N ILE A 48 -4.51 3.19 -1.05
CA ILE A 48 -4.78 4.15 -2.12
C ILE A 48 -6.26 4.53 -2.15
N LYS A 49 -7.17 3.54 -2.04
CA LYS A 49 -8.61 3.81 -1.94
C LYS A 49 -8.96 4.63 -0.71
N ARG A 50 -8.35 4.36 0.46
CA ARG A 50 -8.56 5.17 1.68
C ARG A 50 -8.08 6.60 1.51
N GLY A 51 -6.93 6.82 0.88
CA GLY A 51 -6.40 8.16 0.60
C GLY A 51 -7.21 8.94 -0.43
N GLN A 52 -7.94 8.26 -1.32
CA GLN A 52 -8.85 8.87 -2.29
C GLN A 52 -10.25 9.14 -1.75
N VAL A 53 -10.70 8.38 -0.74
CA VAL A 53 -11.97 8.64 -0.06
C VAL A 53 -11.77 9.78 0.92
N VAL A 54 -12.17 10.98 0.52
CA VAL A 54 -12.40 12.09 1.45
C VAL A 54 -13.44 11.60 2.45
N GLN A 55 -13.07 11.42 3.72
CA GLN A 55 -14.06 11.21 4.77
C GLN A 55 -14.93 12.48 4.78
N GLN A 56 -16.17 12.37 4.27
CA GLN A 56 -17.19 13.36 4.51
C GLN A 56 -17.49 13.29 6.02
N VAL A 57 -16.99 14.29 6.75
CA VAL A 57 -17.31 14.56 8.15
C VAL A 57 -18.67 15.26 8.19
#